data_AF-A0A927Z6C4-F1
#
_entry.id   AF-A0A927Z6C4-F1
#
_cell.length_a   1.000
_cell.length_b   1.000
_cell.length_c   1.000
_cell.angle_alpha   90.00
_cell.angle_beta   90.00
_cell.angle_gamma   90.00
#
_symmetry.space_group_name_H-M   'P 1'
#
loop_
_entity.id
_entity.type
_entity.pdbx_description
1 polymer ?
#
loop_
_entity_poly.entity_id
_entity_poly.type
_entity_poly.pdbx_seq_one_letter_code
_entity_poly.pdbx_strand_id
1 'polypeptide(L)' 'MNIRKASMADLEAVASMELLCFPKAEAATIESFEQRIAVFGDSFWLLEDENGRLIGMINGMVTDEP' A
#
# COMPACT_ATOMS: atom_id res chain seq x y z
N MET A 1 15.38 -7.17 -5.26
CA MET A 1 14.17 -6.32 -5.30
C MET A 1 13.05 -7.09 -5.98
N ASN A 2 11.85 -7.09 -5.39
CA ASN A 2 10.67 -7.79 -5.90
C ASN A 2 9.47 -6.84 -5.94
N ILE A 3 8.68 -6.87 -7.01
CA ILE A 3 7.44 -6.10 -7.14
C ILE A 3 6.28 -7.09 -7.17
N ARG A 4 5.31 -6.92 -6.27
CA ARG A 4 4.12 -7.76 -6.21
C ARG A 4 2.88 -6.95 -5.86
N LYS A 5 1.71 -7.55 -6.09
CA LYS A 5 0.45 -6.98 -5.62
C LYS A 5 0.35 -7.08 -4.10
N ALA A 6 -0.31 -6.10 -3.50
CA ALA A 6 -0.68 -6.15 -2.10
C ALA A 6 -1.79 -7.19 -1.87
N SER A 7 -1.80 -7.74 -0.67
CA SER A 7 -2.84 -8.62 -0.16
C SER A 7 -3.29 -8.12 1.21
N MET A 8 -4.38 -8.68 1.75
CA MET A 8 -4.85 -8.27 3.08
C MET A 8 -3.84 -8.60 4.19
N ALA A 9 -2.91 -9.53 3.94
CA ALA A 9 -1.80 -9.83 4.87
C ALA A 9 -0.80 -8.66 5.00
N ASP A 10 -0.80 -7.71 4.07
CA ASP A 10 0.14 -6.59 4.04
C ASP A 10 -0.40 -5.33 4.76
N LEU A 11 -1.65 -5.36 5.24
CA LEU A 11 -2.37 -4.19 5.75
C LEU A 11 -1.58 -3.43 6.83
N GLU A 12 -1.10 -4.15 7.85
CA GLU A 12 -0.34 -3.55 8.94
C GLU A 12 1.02 -3.00 8.47
N ALA A 13 1.70 -3.72 7.57
CA ALA A 13 2.99 -3.31 7.03
C ALA A 13 2.88 -2.03 6.19
N VAL A 14 1.84 -1.94 5.36
CA VAL A 14 1.50 -0.78 4.53
C VAL A 14 1.18 0.44 5.40
N ALA A 15 0.29 0.29 6.40
CA ALA A 15 -0.07 1.39 7.29
C ALA A 15 1.12 1.87 8.13
N SER A 16 1.99 0.94 8.55
CA SER A 16 3.21 1.28 9.30
C SER A 16 4.21 2.04 8.41
N MET A 17 4.36 1.64 7.15
CA MET A 17 5.22 2.34 6.19
C MET A 17 4.70 3.76 5.91
N GLU A 18 3.38 3.95 5.79
CA GLU A 18 2.78 5.27 5.58
C GLU A 18 3.17 6.27 6.69
N LEU A 19 3.14 5.81 7.95
CA LEU A 19 3.54 6.63 9.12
C LEU A 19 5.04 6.97 9.14
N LEU A 20 5.87 6.22 8.41
CA LEU A 20 7.29 6.56 8.21
C LEU A 20 7.49 7.56 7.08
N CYS A 21 6.58 7.58 6.09
CA CYS A 21 6.66 8.43 4.92
C CYS A 21 6.03 9.81 5.12
N PHE A 22 4.97 9.90 5.94
CA PHE A 22 4.19 11.12 6.13
C PHE A 22 4.07 11.51 7.61
N PRO A 23 3.93 12.81 7.92
CA PRO A 23 3.48 13.25 9.24
C PRO A 23 2.16 12.58 9.62
N LYS A 24 1.95 12.31 10.92
CA LYS A 24 0.73 11.64 11.41
C LYS A 24 -0.58 12.31 10.96
N ALA A 25 -0.58 13.64 10.76
CA ALA A 25 -1.75 14.38 10.31
C ALA A 25 -2.07 14.17 8.81
N GLU A 26 -1.11 13.70 8.01
CA GLU A 26 -1.22 13.51 6.57
C GLU A 26 -1.24 12.02 6.18
N ALA A 27 -0.70 11.15 7.04
CA ALA A 27 -0.67 9.71 6.82
C ALA A 27 -2.08 9.13 6.71
N ALA A 28 -2.31 8.32 5.68
CA ALA A 28 -3.55 7.56 5.55
C ALA A 28 -3.74 6.57 6.72
N THR A 29 -5.00 6.37 7.14
CA THR A 29 -5.32 5.45 8.23
C THR A 29 -5.30 4.00 7.79
N ILE A 30 -5.26 3.07 8.76
CA ILE A 30 -5.33 1.64 8.48
C ILE A 30 -6.66 1.25 7.81
N GLU A 31 -7.77 1.87 8.23
CA GLU A 31 -9.10 1.63 7.64
C GLU A 31 -9.14 2.08 6.18
N SER A 32 -8.46 3.19 5.85
CA SER A 32 -8.31 3.61 4.46
C SER A 32 -7.57 2.54 3.65
N PHE A 33 -6.46 1.99 4.16
CA PHE A 33 -5.73 0.95 3.43
C PHE A 33 -6.49 -0.37 3.31
N GLU A 34 -7.24 -0.76 4.32
CA GLU A 34 -8.14 -1.93 4.27
C GLU A 34 -9.11 -1.80 3.09
N GLN A 35 -9.77 -0.64 2.96
CA GLN A 35 -10.68 -0.37 1.85
C GLN A 35 -9.98 -0.40 0.50
N ARG A 36 -8.79 0.21 0.38
CA ARG A 36 -8.04 0.25 -0.87
C ARG A 36 -7.62 -1.14 -1.34
N ILE A 37 -7.12 -1.97 -0.42
CA ILE A 37 -6.72 -3.36 -0.72
C ILE A 37 -7.95 -4.20 -1.07
N ALA A 38 -9.07 -4.03 -0.35
CA ALA A 38 -10.30 -4.76 -0.60
C ALA A 38 -10.96 -4.42 -1.94
N VAL A 39 -10.96 -3.13 -2.34
CA VAL A 39 -11.69 -2.66 -3.52
C VAL A 39 -10.84 -2.71 -4.78
N PHE A 40 -9.56 -2.30 -4.70
CA PHE A 40 -8.68 -2.19 -5.86
C PHE A 40 -7.27 -2.73 -5.60
N GLY A 41 -7.15 -3.80 -4.79
CA GLY A 41 -5.87 -4.47 -4.52
C GLY A 41 -5.11 -4.93 -5.78
N ASP A 42 -5.83 -5.17 -6.89
CA ASP A 42 -5.22 -5.46 -8.19
C ASP A 42 -4.38 -4.31 -8.78
N SER A 43 -4.62 -3.09 -8.32
CA SER A 43 -3.90 -1.86 -8.69
C SER A 43 -3.06 -1.32 -7.53
N PHE A 44 -2.83 -2.14 -6.51
CA PHE A 44 -1.97 -1.84 -5.37
C PHE A 44 -0.69 -2.66 -5.48
N TRP A 45 0.44 -1.96 -5.66
CA TRP A 45 1.75 -2.57 -5.84
C TRP A 45 2.68 -2.25 -4.69
N LEU A 46 3.45 -3.27 -4.29
CA LEU A 46 4.46 -3.22 -3.23
C LEU A 46 5.84 -3.50 -3.83
N LEU A 47 6.85 -2.79 -3.33
CA LEU A 47 8.26 -3.04 -3.63
C LEU A 47 8.94 -3.57 -2.37
N GLU A 48 9.55 -4.74 -2.49
CA GLU A 48 10.33 -5.39 -1.44
C GLU A 48 11.82 -5.40 -1.79
N ASP A 49 12.67 -5.28 -0.78
CA ASP A 49 14.11 -5.55 -0.91
C ASP A 49 14.41 -7.05 -1.01
N GLU A 50 15.69 -7.41 -1.04
CA GLU A 50 16.12 -8.82 -1.16
C GLU A 50 15.84 -9.67 0.10
N ASN A 51 15.52 -9.03 1.23
CA ASN A 51 15.20 -9.67 2.50
C ASN A 51 13.68 -9.76 2.75
N GLY A 52 12.86 -9.35 1.77
CA GLY A 52 11.40 -9.31 1.90
C GLY A 52 10.89 -8.14 2.74
N ARG A 53 11.73 -7.14 3.03
CA ARG A 53 11.27 -5.91 3.70
C ARG A 53 10.55 -5.02 2.69
N LEU A 54 9.36 -4.56 3.06
CA LEU A 54 8.62 -3.55 2.30
C LEU A 54 9.39 -2.22 2.33
N ILE A 55 9.71 -1.68 1.14
CA ILE A 55 10.47 -0.43 0.96
C ILE A 55 9.75 0.60 0.09
N GLY A 56 8.60 0.25 -0.49
CA GLY A 56 7.79 1.19 -1.23
C GLY A 56 6.43 0.62 -1.59
N MET A 57 5.50 1.51 -1.91
CA MET A 57 4.20 1.15 -2.46
C MET A 57 3.69 2.19 -3.42
N ILE A 58 2.81 1.77 -4.33
CA ILE A 58 1.96 2.64 -5.13
C ILE A 58 0.56 2.04 -5.16
N ASN A 59 -0.45 2.86 -4.94
CA ASN A 59 -1.85 2.45 -5.00
C ASN A 59 -2.67 3.56 -5.67
N GLY A 60 -3.70 3.18 -6.39
CA GLY A 60 -4.61 4.12 -7.02
C GLY A 60 -5.86 3.40 -7.52
N MET A 61 -6.99 4.07 -7.39
CA MET A 61 -8.23 3.62 -8.02
C MET A 61 -8.07 3.72 -9.53
N VAL A 62 -8.51 2.70 -10.24
CA VAL A 62 -8.57 2.72 -11.71
C VAL A 62 -9.91 3.26 -12.11
N THR A 63 -9.90 4.22 -13.02
CA THR A 63 -11.08 4.74 -13.69
C THR A 63 -10.85 4.68 -15.20
N ASP A 64 -11.91 4.39 -15.94
CA ASP A 64 -11.94 4.52 -17.41
C ASP A 64 -12.35 5.94 -17.84
N GLU A 65 -12.57 6.84 -16.87
CA GLU A 65 -12.85 8.26 -17.11
C GLU A 65 -11.54 9.01 -17.41
N PRO A 66 -11.48 9.80 -18.51
CA PRO A 66 -10.29 10.59 -18.87
C PRO A 66 -9.96 11.73 -17.89
#